data_AF-A0A161MNG6-F1
#
_entry.id   AF-A0A161MNG6-F1
#
_cell.length_a   1.000
_cell.length_b   1.000
_cell.length_c   1.000
_cell.angle_alpha   90.00
_cell.angle_beta   90.00
_cell.angle_gamma   90.00
#
_symmetry.space_group_name_H-M   'P 1'
#
loop_
_entity.id
_entity.type
_entity.pdbx_description
1 polymer ?
#
loop_
_entity_poly.entity_id
_entity_poly.type
_entity_poly.pdbx_seq_one_letter_code
_entity_poly.pdbx_strand_id
1 'polypeptide(L)'
;SFLYKELQKAIKGFVVMSDALEDLYNAFTTNVIPKMWNAVSYPSLKSLGSWTRDLDTRLDFICDWQVNGTPKSFWLSGFFFPQGFMT
;
A
#
# COMPACT_ATOMS: atom_id res chain seq x y z
N SER A 1 -5.78 3.41 -6.48
CA SER A 1 -7.03 4.10 -6.86
C SER A 1 -7.45 3.82 -8.32
N PHE A 2 -6.64 4.12 -9.34
CA PHE A 2 -6.97 3.88 -10.75
C PHE A 2 -6.99 2.38 -11.13
N LEU A 3 -5.90 1.65 -10.86
CA LEU A 3 -5.76 0.24 -11.26
C LEU A 3 -6.82 -0.69 -10.66
N TYR A 4 -7.21 -0.44 -9.40
CA TYR A 4 -8.30 -1.17 -8.75
C TYR A 4 -9.64 -1.00 -9.49
N LYS A 5 -9.94 0.22 -9.94
CA LYS A 5 -11.16 0.51 -10.72
C LYS A 5 -11.10 -0.14 -12.10
N GLU A 6 -9.94 -0.15 -12.74
CA GLU A 6 -9.76 -0.83 -14.04
C GLU A 6 -9.87 -2.35 -13.90
N LEU A 7 -9.36 -2.94 -12.81
CA LEU A 7 -9.58 -4.36 -12.51
C LEU A 7 -11.07 -4.69 -12.34
N GLN A 8 -11.83 -3.86 -11.61
CA GLN A 8 -13.28 -4.04 -11.49
C GLN A 8 -14.02 -3.97 -12.83
N LYS A 9 -13.55 -3.13 -13.76
CA LYS A 9 -14.11 -3.05 -15.11
C LYS A 9 -13.70 -4.24 -15.97
N ALA A 10 -12.44 -4.68 -15.87
CA ALA A 10 -11.92 -5.81 -16.62
C ALA A 10 -12.61 -7.12 -16.23
N ILE A 11 -12.86 -7.35 -14.94
CA ILE A 11 -13.65 -8.51 -14.44
C ILE A 11 -15.07 -8.51 -15.02
N LYS A 12 -15.65 -7.33 -15.26
CA LYS A 12 -16.98 -7.17 -15.87
C LYS A 12 -16.94 -7.18 -17.40
N GLY A 13 -15.77 -7.36 -18.03
CA GLY A 13 -15.61 -7.36 -19.48
C GLY A 13 -15.66 -5.99 -20.15
N PHE A 14 -15.62 -4.89 -19.39
CA PHE A 14 -15.62 -3.53 -19.95
C PHE A 14 -14.24 -3.04 -20.40
N VAL A 15 -13.17 -3.68 -19.91
CA VAL A 15 -11.78 -3.35 -20.23
C VAL A 15 -11.04 -4.67 -20.50
N VAL A 16 -10.09 -4.66 -21.43
CA VAL A 16 -9.26 -5.84 -21.70
C VAL A 16 -8.36 -6.11 -20.49
N MET A 17 -8.31 -7.37 -20.04
CA MET A 17 -7.39 -7.79 -18.99
C MET A 17 -5.96 -7.69 -19.52
N SER A 18 -5.20 -6.73 -19.02
CA SER A 18 -3.75 -6.62 -19.29
C SER A 18 -2.96 -7.44 -18.28
N ASP A 19 -1.70 -7.73 -18.60
CA ASP A 19 -0.79 -8.47 -17.70
C ASP A 19 -0.73 -7.85 -16.29
N ALA A 20 -0.74 -6.51 -16.20
CA ALA A 20 -0.73 -5.80 -14.92
C ALA A 20 -2.03 -5.99 -14.11
N LEU A 21 -3.18 -6.11 -14.78
CA LEU A 21 -4.46 -6.38 -14.13
C LEU A 21 -4.58 -7.84 -13.71
N GLU A 22 -4.05 -8.76 -14.51
CA GLU A 22 -3.97 -10.18 -14.18
C GLU A 22 -3.05 -10.43 -12.97
N ASP A 23 -1.87 -9.81 -12.94
CA ASP A 23 -0.97 -9.85 -11.78
C ASP A 23 -1.64 -9.32 -10.51
N LEU A 24 -2.39 -8.20 -10.62
CA LEU A 24 -3.14 -7.64 -9.50
C LEU A 24 -4.24 -8.59 -9.02
N TYR A 25 -4.97 -9.20 -9.96
CA TYR A 25 -6.03 -10.17 -9.67
C TYR A 25 -5.49 -11.42 -8.95
N ASN A 26 -4.38 -11.97 -9.45
CA ASN A 26 -3.72 -13.12 -8.86
C ASN A 26 -3.21 -12.80 -7.45
N ALA A 27 -2.62 -11.61 -7.26
CA ALA A 27 -2.16 -11.16 -5.94
C ALA A 27 -3.30 -11.06 -4.92
N PHE A 28 -4.47 -10.55 -5.33
CA PHE A 28 -5.65 -10.47 -4.48
C PHE A 28 -6.19 -11.85 -4.12
N THR A 29 -6.23 -12.76 -5.11
CA THR A 29 -6.72 -14.13 -4.91
C THR A 29 -5.79 -14.93 -4.00
N THR A 30 -4.49 -14.68 -4.04
CA THR A 30 -3.47 -15.36 -3.21
C THR A 30 -3.14 -14.61 -1.91
N ASN A 31 -3.81 -13.49 -1.63
CA ASN A 31 -3.62 -12.65 -0.44
C ASN A 31 -2.17 -12.16 -0.26
N VAL A 32 -1.46 -11.91 -1.36
CA VAL A 32 -0.10 -11.34 -1.38
C VAL A 32 -0.13 -9.91 -1.87
N ILE A 33 0.89 -9.13 -1.49
CA ILE A 33 1.01 -7.75 -1.94
C ILE A 33 1.36 -7.76 -3.44
N PRO A 34 0.61 -7.03 -4.30
CA PRO A 34 0.96 -6.89 -5.70
C PRO A 34 2.39 -6.37 -5.86
N LYS A 35 3.18 -6.97 -6.76
CA LYS A 35 4.60 -6.64 -6.97
C LYS A 35 4.83 -5.13 -7.18
N MET A 36 3.95 -4.51 -7.96
CA MET A 36 4.03 -3.08 -8.26
C MET A 36 3.77 -2.17 -7.04
N TRP A 37 2.98 -2.64 -6.05
CA TRP A 37 2.80 -1.90 -4.79
C TRP A 37 3.99 -2.12 -3.89
N ASN A 38 4.46 -3.37 -3.80
CA ASN A 38 5.63 -3.73 -3.00
C ASN A 38 6.89 -2.93 -3.42
N ALA A 39 7.08 -2.72 -4.73
CA ALA A 39 8.24 -1.99 -5.28
C ALA A 39 8.32 -0.51 -4.86
N VAL A 40 7.18 0.09 -4.49
CA VAL A 40 7.09 1.51 -4.09
C VAL A 40 6.61 1.68 -2.65
N SER A 41 6.54 0.59 -1.90
CA SER A 41 6.09 0.57 -0.50
C SER A 41 7.18 0.07 0.41
N TYR A 42 7.00 0.28 1.71
CA TYR A 42 7.90 -0.22 2.74
C TYR A 42 8.02 -1.76 2.67
N PRO A 43 9.23 -2.30 2.87
CA PRO A 43 9.44 -3.74 2.92
C PRO A 43 8.51 -4.39 3.95
N SER A 44 7.77 -5.41 3.55
CA SER A 44 6.81 -6.11 4.40
C SER A 44 6.67 -7.57 4.03
N LEU A 45 6.57 -8.43 5.04
CA LEU A 45 6.25 -9.86 4.90
C LEU A 45 4.79 -10.15 5.26
N LYS A 46 3.96 -9.11 5.44
CA LYS A 46 2.55 -9.24 5.81
C LYS A 46 1.72 -9.72 4.61
N SER A 47 0.65 -10.47 4.89
CA SER A 47 -0.39 -10.73 3.90
C SER A 47 -1.07 -9.45 3.45
N LEU A 48 -1.65 -9.41 2.26
CA LEU A 48 -2.28 -8.22 1.69
C LEU A 48 -3.26 -7.56 2.67
N GLY A 49 -4.18 -8.34 3.26
CA GLY A 49 -5.15 -7.79 4.21
C GLY A 49 -4.53 -7.23 5.49
N SER A 50 -3.39 -7.75 5.94
CA SER A 50 -2.65 -7.21 7.09
C SER A 50 -1.79 -6.01 6.70
N TRP A 51 -1.24 -6.02 5.48
CA TRP A 51 -0.49 -4.91 4.90
C TRP A 51 -1.39 -3.68 4.68
N THR A 52 -2.62 -3.85 4.20
CA THR A 52 -3.56 -2.73 4.01
C THR A 52 -3.92 -2.05 5.34
N ARG A 53 -4.14 -2.82 6.42
CA ARG A 53 -4.37 -2.27 7.76
C ARG A 53 -3.14 -1.53 8.31
N ASP A 54 -1.96 -2.10 8.10
CA ASP A 54 -0.70 -1.46 8.51
C ASP A 54 -0.46 -0.15 7.74
N LEU A 55 -0.78 -0.13 6.45
CA LEU A 55 -0.72 1.07 5.62
C LEU A 55 -1.67 2.16 6.12
N ASP A 56 -2.90 1.78 6.49
CA ASP A 56 -3.90 2.69 7.05
C ASP A 56 -3.40 3.35 8.35
N THR A 57 -2.86 2.55 9.27
CA THR A 57 -2.27 3.07 10.53
C THR A 57 -1.10 4.02 10.28
N ARG A 58 -0.28 3.75 9.25
CA ARG A 58 0.83 4.66 8.86
C ARG A 58 0.30 5.97 8.30
N LEU A 59 -0.73 5.92 7.45
CA LEU A 59 -1.37 7.12 6.91
C LEU A 59 -1.99 7.95 8.01
N ASP A 60 -2.70 7.32 8.95
CA ASP A 60 -3.28 8.01 10.11
C ASP A 60 -2.21 8.72 10.94
N PHE A 61 -1.09 8.06 11.24
CA PHE A 61 0.03 8.68 11.96
C PHE A 61 0.59 9.91 11.22
N ILE A 62 0.77 9.83 9.90
CA ILE A 62 1.29 10.94 9.09
C ILE A 62 0.27 12.08 9.00
N CYS A 63 -1.01 11.76 8.82
CA CYS A 63 -2.10 12.73 8.78
C CYS A 63 -2.27 13.45 10.13
N ASP A 64 -2.21 12.71 11.24
CA ASP A 64 -2.26 13.26 12.59
C ASP A 64 -1.09 14.23 12.83
N TRP A 65 0.13 13.82 12.45
CA TRP A 65 1.29 14.72 12.48
C TRP A 65 1.06 15.99 11.64
N GLN A 66 0.56 15.85 10.41
CA GLN A 66 0.30 17.00 9.56
C GLN A 66 -0.71 17.98 10.16
N VAL A 67 -1.76 17.49 10.83
CA VAL A 67 -2.86 18.30 11.37
C VAL A 67 -2.51 18.87 12.74
N ASN A 68 -1.97 18.05 13.64
CA ASN A 68 -1.75 18.39 15.05
C ASN A 68 -0.31 18.84 15.35
N GLY A 69 0.57 18.83 14.34
CA GLY A 69 1.97 19.18 14.48
C GLY A 69 2.82 18.01 15.00
N THR A 70 4.09 18.30 15.28
CA THR A 70 5.10 17.27 15.53
C THR A 70 4.75 16.35 16.70
N PRO A 71 4.71 15.02 16.49
CA PRO A 71 4.40 14.07 17.55
C PRO A 71 5.52 14.07 18.61
N LYS A 72 5.15 13.80 19.87
CA LYS A 72 6.10 13.72 20.99
C LYS A 72 7.04 12.51 20.89
N SER A 73 6.65 11.49 20.13
CA SER A 73 7.42 10.29 19.86
C SER A 73 7.14 9.82 18.43
N PHE A 74 8.19 9.47 17.69
CA PHE A 74 8.05 9.01 16.31
C PHE A 74 7.94 7.49 16.22
N TRP A 75 7.01 7.01 15.41
CA TRP A 75 6.95 5.60 15.04
C TRP A 75 7.98 5.30 13.95
N LEU A 76 9.24 5.08 14.35
CA LEU A 76 10.37 4.96 13.40
C LEU A 76 10.20 3.82 12.37
N SER A 77 9.65 2.67 12.78
CA SER A 77 9.34 1.56 11.86
C SER A 77 8.11 1.82 10.97
N GLY A 78 7.37 2.90 11.24
CA GLY A 78 6.29 3.44 10.43
C GLY A 78 6.78 4.18 9.18
N PHE A 79 8.05 4.59 9.12
CA PHE A 79 8.61 5.29 7.96
C PHE A 79 9.08 4.36 6.85
N PHE A 80 9.03 4.88 5.62
CA PHE A 80 9.57 4.20 4.44
C PHE A 80 11.10 4.16 4.45
N PHE A 81 11.74 5.26 4.88
CA PHE A 81 13.20 5.40 5.01
C PHE A 81 13.57 6.05 6.35
N PRO A 82 13.69 5.29 7.45
CA PRO A 82 13.99 5.85 8.76
C PRO A 82 15.38 6.52 8.85
N GLN A 83 16.32 6.15 7.96
CA GLN A 83 17.67 6.71 7.97
C GLN A 83 17.72 8.20 7.62
N GLY A 84 16.84 8.67 6.71
CA GLY A 84 16.75 10.10 6.37
C GLY A 84 16.22 10.98 7.50
N PHE A 85 15.74 10.37 8.58
CA PHE A 85 15.28 11.08 9.79
C PHE A 85 16.39 11.25 10.84
N MET A 86 17.51 10.52 10.71
CA MET A 86 18.62 10.54 11.67
C MET A 86 19.80 11.42 11.24
N THR A 87 19.72 12.02 10.05
CA THR A 87 20.74 12.92 9.45
C THR A 87 20.21 14.32 9.36
#